data_AF-A0A8H6AZT5-F1
#
_entry.id   AF-A0A8H6AZT5-F1
#
_cell.length_a   1.000
_cell.length_b   1.000
_cell.length_c   1.000
_cell.angle_alpha   90.00
_cell.angle_beta   90.00
_cell.angle_gamma   90.00
#
_symmetry.space_group_name_H-M   'P 1'
#
loop_
_entity.id
_entity.type
_entity.pdbx_description
1 polymer ?
#
loop_
_entity_poly.entity_id
_entity_poly.type
_entity_poly.pdbx_seq_one_letter_code
_entity_poly.pdbx_strand_id
1 'polypeptide(L)'
;MFGNFASFAPRPTTADGKPRTIPPPTPLTFPSSTPQSPEHVSSGDIPLVTFLQTIHRPTDIKLSHFERLGIHVVPNVSPQEFLPDPSFLPPDEEWTNISEEDLEDATTASKKPLSNGNKGPGVKAYLDRRRELSIDNTAAFRTVRRIPQIKGTPAARLGNAYEFYKNLEVFSGYWVDTSLPKITTPPSDAAENGAENQIGETKQGEAAIPLHQQTHVRSGTGSQLPHEFRQGLTTSFIKLVAYDFGCNVSFPRVEPRLHIRPPKSQSTLPPSQFSAMGITMIYRSPTDRNSSRAGILEGPLAALSCRSSTSFSTLLDSNLDLAREVITILLTAQQRNREGKIEKPFGEGKWWTTVPRWGGGKGGPIGKEIEATSSSSSSASSSSGDKSIMSEIKSKITSSSSEDKPLMSDIKSKIGGIDSLPSLQSITSERRPPQKKPRTTRQGGQSQMYENYRKMMPPTSTWDKKLRYMAIGKPGGVQGDWDEVFLVSCLNHHVSFLRGRVGKEILEVLDGERDGKGGYERTVVWRTKWYDLFKKEDRVEAMRVIWGITAWGMRGEEAEEGKMDGEGQEKMDMDK
;
A
#
# COMPACT_ATOMS: atom_id res chain seq x y z
N MET A 1 5.14 54.10 4.60
CA MET A 1 5.86 53.14 3.74
C MET A 1 6.65 52.21 4.65
N PHE A 2 6.43 50.90 4.60
CA PHE A 2 7.33 49.92 5.23
C PHE A 2 7.45 48.72 4.29
N GLY A 3 8.68 48.37 3.92
CA GLY A 3 8.95 47.34 2.92
C GLY A 3 8.81 45.94 3.52
N ASN A 4 8.09 45.05 2.82
CA ASN A 4 8.11 43.63 3.11
C ASN A 4 9.51 43.08 2.82
N PHE A 5 10.32 42.84 3.85
CA PHE A 5 11.46 41.96 3.75
C PHE A 5 10.96 40.54 3.47
N ALA A 6 11.32 40.00 2.30
CA ALA A 6 11.11 38.60 1.98
C ALA A 6 12.03 37.74 2.86
N SER A 7 11.53 37.39 4.05
CA SER A 7 12.21 36.44 4.93
C SER A 7 12.16 35.05 4.31
N PHE A 8 13.18 34.72 3.52
CA PHE A 8 13.56 33.33 3.30
C PHE A 8 13.79 32.71 4.68
N ALA A 9 13.20 31.53 4.93
CA ALA A 9 13.40 30.83 6.19
C ALA A 9 14.91 30.74 6.49
N PRO A 10 15.38 31.07 7.71
CA PRO A 10 16.79 31.01 8.04
C PRO A 10 17.37 29.65 7.65
N ARG A 11 18.55 29.63 7.02
CA ARG A 11 19.25 28.37 6.77
C ARG A 11 19.34 27.63 8.11
N PRO A 12 18.88 26.38 8.23
CA PRO A 12 18.88 25.68 9.50
C PRO A 12 20.31 25.66 10.04
N THR A 13 20.53 26.29 11.19
CA THR A 13 21.83 26.30 11.86
C THR A 13 22.03 24.99 12.60
N THR A 14 23.28 24.58 12.81
CA THR A 14 23.58 23.56 13.83
C THR A 14 23.29 24.13 15.23
N ALA A 15 23.31 23.28 16.26
CA ALA A 15 23.19 23.73 17.65
C ALA A 15 24.28 24.78 18.02
N ASP A 16 25.41 24.75 17.32
CA ASP A 16 26.56 25.67 17.48
C ASP A 16 26.42 26.98 16.66
N GLY A 17 25.24 27.25 16.09
CA GLY A 17 24.96 28.47 15.31
C GLY A 17 25.60 28.53 13.92
N LYS A 18 26.37 27.52 13.51
CA LYS A 18 26.98 27.48 12.17
C LYS A 18 25.93 27.17 11.09
N PRO A 19 26.03 27.73 9.88
CA PRO A 19 25.16 27.34 8.77
C PRO A 19 25.33 25.86 8.46
N ARG A 20 24.24 25.08 8.40
CA ARG A 20 24.30 23.67 8.01
C ARG A 20 24.82 23.56 6.57
N THR A 21 25.97 22.91 6.41
CA THR A 21 26.51 22.55 5.10
C THR A 21 25.52 21.67 4.36
N ILE A 22 25.18 22.05 3.13
CA ILE A 22 24.31 21.26 2.27
C ILE A 22 25.12 20.04 1.82
N PRO A 23 24.72 18.78 2.13
CA PRO A 23 25.44 17.60 1.67
C PRO A 23 25.44 17.53 0.14
N PRO A 24 26.38 16.83 -0.54
CA PRO A 24 26.34 16.70 -2.00
C PRO A 24 25.02 16.09 -2.50
N PRO A 25 24.59 16.36 -3.74
CA PRO A 25 23.41 15.72 -4.33
C PRO A 25 23.57 14.20 -4.33
N THR A 26 22.51 13.45 -4.01
CA THR A 26 22.53 11.99 -4.14
C THR A 26 22.50 11.62 -5.62
N PRO A 27 23.47 10.84 -6.13
CA PRO A 27 23.47 10.39 -7.52
C PRO A 27 22.19 9.60 -7.85
N LEU A 28 21.61 9.86 -9.02
CA LEU A 28 20.50 9.05 -9.52
C LEU A 28 21.07 7.78 -10.15
N THR A 29 20.73 6.64 -9.56
CA THR A 29 21.01 5.30 -10.10
C THR A 29 19.72 4.50 -10.14
N PHE A 30 19.64 3.57 -11.09
CA PHE A 30 18.48 2.70 -11.32
C PHE A 30 18.94 1.25 -11.45
N PRO A 31 18.11 0.27 -11.08
CA PRO A 31 18.42 -1.15 -11.24
C PRO A 31 18.51 -1.53 -12.73
N SER A 32 19.45 -2.41 -13.06
CA SER A 32 19.74 -2.84 -14.45
C SER A 32 19.44 -4.32 -14.74
N SER A 33 18.93 -5.07 -13.75
CA SER A 33 18.67 -6.51 -13.89
C SER A 33 17.57 -6.80 -14.92
N THR A 34 17.93 -7.54 -15.96
CA THR A 34 17.10 -7.80 -17.16
C THR A 34 17.23 -9.26 -17.62
N PRO A 35 16.86 -10.25 -16.77
CA PRO A 35 16.98 -11.67 -17.09
C PRO A 35 16.21 -12.03 -18.37
N GLN A 36 16.77 -12.97 -19.13
CA GLN A 36 16.27 -13.40 -20.43
C GLN A 36 15.93 -14.90 -20.37
N SER A 37 14.66 -15.23 -20.13
CA SER A 37 14.19 -16.63 -20.14
C SER A 37 13.75 -17.09 -21.55
N PRO A 38 14.02 -18.36 -21.94
CA PRO A 38 13.40 -19.00 -23.10
C PRO A 38 11.87 -19.08 -22.94
N GLU A 39 11.14 -19.26 -24.03
CA GLU A 39 9.68 -19.26 -24.04
C GLU A 39 9.05 -20.36 -23.17
N HIS A 40 9.55 -21.60 -23.30
CA HIS A 40 9.19 -22.71 -22.43
C HIS A 40 10.34 -23.03 -21.46
N VAL A 41 10.02 -23.15 -20.17
CA VAL A 41 11.02 -23.43 -19.13
C VAL A 41 11.00 -24.92 -18.79
N SER A 42 11.93 -25.68 -19.39
CA SER A 42 12.10 -27.11 -19.09
C SER A 42 12.33 -27.36 -17.59
N SER A 43 11.75 -28.42 -17.05
CA SER A 43 11.92 -28.81 -15.64
C SER A 43 13.38 -29.08 -15.29
N GLY A 44 13.78 -28.70 -14.07
CA GLY A 44 15.10 -29.05 -13.52
C GLY A 44 15.03 -30.25 -12.58
N ASP A 45 16.19 -30.80 -12.23
CA ASP A 45 16.31 -31.97 -11.33
C ASP A 45 15.68 -31.71 -9.95
N ILE A 46 15.72 -30.46 -9.48
CA ILE A 46 15.11 -30.00 -8.24
C ILE A 46 13.81 -29.26 -8.60
N PRO A 47 12.65 -29.61 -7.99
CA PRO A 47 11.39 -28.88 -8.20
C PRO A 47 11.53 -27.39 -7.87
N LEU A 48 10.87 -26.54 -8.66
CA LEU A 48 10.99 -25.07 -8.56
C LEU A 48 10.82 -24.55 -7.13
N VAL A 49 9.76 -24.96 -6.43
CA VAL A 49 9.49 -24.46 -5.06
C VAL A 49 10.60 -24.87 -4.10
N THR A 50 11.09 -26.11 -4.19
CA THR A 50 12.18 -26.64 -3.36
C THR A 50 13.49 -25.88 -3.63
N PHE A 51 13.74 -25.47 -4.89
CA PHE A 51 14.86 -24.60 -5.24
C PHE A 51 14.68 -23.16 -4.70
N LEU A 52 13.49 -22.57 -4.82
CA LEU A 52 13.20 -21.24 -4.23
C LEU A 52 13.31 -21.24 -2.69
N GLN A 53 13.04 -22.38 -2.05
CA GLN A 53 13.18 -22.57 -0.60
C GLN A 53 14.63 -22.52 -0.09
N THR A 54 15.64 -22.57 -0.96
CA THR A 54 17.06 -22.37 -0.55
C THR A 54 17.42 -20.90 -0.33
N ILE A 55 16.54 -19.96 -0.70
CA ILE A 55 16.74 -18.53 -0.45
C ILE A 55 16.42 -18.24 1.03
N HIS A 56 17.45 -18.13 1.87
CA HIS A 56 17.30 -17.83 3.29
C HIS A 56 17.60 -16.37 3.62
N ARG A 57 18.42 -15.71 2.80
CA ARG A 57 18.88 -14.33 2.96
C ARG A 57 18.78 -13.58 1.63
N PRO A 58 18.65 -12.24 1.65
CA PRO A 58 18.69 -11.43 0.42
C PRO A 58 19.95 -11.69 -0.43
N THR A 59 21.09 -11.92 0.22
CA THR A 59 22.38 -12.24 -0.43
C THR A 59 22.38 -13.51 -1.29
N ASP A 60 21.41 -14.40 -1.08
CA ASP A 60 21.35 -15.69 -1.78
C ASP A 60 20.73 -15.54 -3.18
N ILE A 61 20.08 -14.39 -3.46
CA ILE A 61 19.41 -14.10 -4.73
C ILE A 61 20.43 -13.91 -5.85
N LYS A 62 20.24 -14.69 -6.91
CA LYS A 62 21.11 -14.83 -8.10
C LYS A 62 20.26 -14.91 -9.36
N LEU A 63 20.85 -14.60 -10.52
CA LEU A 63 20.19 -14.65 -11.83
C LEU A 63 19.49 -15.99 -12.12
N SER A 64 20.11 -17.10 -11.68
CA SER A 64 19.57 -18.46 -11.78
C SER A 64 18.18 -18.66 -11.16
N HIS A 65 17.80 -17.84 -10.16
CA HIS A 65 16.44 -17.91 -9.59
C HIS A 65 15.40 -17.30 -10.54
N PHE A 66 15.76 -16.25 -11.28
CA PHE A 66 14.91 -15.64 -12.29
C PHE A 66 14.80 -16.53 -13.53
N GLU A 67 15.92 -17.10 -14.00
CA GLU A 67 15.95 -18.09 -15.08
C GLU A 67 15.08 -19.30 -14.74
N ARG A 68 15.24 -19.85 -13.53
CA ARG A 68 14.45 -21.00 -13.05
C ARG A 68 12.99 -20.68 -12.83
N LEU A 69 12.63 -19.43 -12.47
CA LEU A 69 11.25 -18.92 -12.42
C LEU A 69 10.64 -18.62 -13.81
N GLY A 70 11.46 -18.60 -14.87
CA GLY A 70 10.99 -18.21 -16.19
C GLY A 70 10.83 -16.71 -16.39
N ILE A 71 11.57 -15.84 -15.68
CA ILE A 71 11.40 -14.39 -15.82
C ILE A 71 12.13 -13.89 -17.07
N HIS A 72 11.40 -13.22 -17.98
CA HIS A 72 11.95 -12.55 -19.15
C HIS A 72 11.58 -11.06 -19.10
N VAL A 73 12.57 -10.17 -18.93
CA VAL A 73 12.33 -8.72 -18.83
C VAL A 73 12.57 -8.03 -20.16
N VAL A 74 11.56 -7.29 -20.64
CA VAL A 74 11.63 -6.40 -21.80
C VAL A 74 11.70 -4.94 -21.30
N PRO A 75 12.88 -4.29 -21.29
CA PRO A 75 13.05 -2.95 -20.75
C PRO A 75 12.69 -1.84 -21.74
N ASN A 76 12.37 -0.66 -21.22
CA ASN A 76 12.13 0.59 -21.93
C ASN A 76 11.06 0.53 -23.05
N VAL A 77 10.00 -0.25 -22.86
CA VAL A 77 8.89 -0.28 -23.82
C VAL A 77 8.11 1.04 -23.86
N SER A 78 7.52 1.33 -25.02
CA SER A 78 6.60 2.46 -25.19
C SER A 78 5.28 2.22 -24.43
N PRO A 79 4.52 3.29 -24.07
CA PRO A 79 3.17 3.16 -23.53
C PRO A 79 2.24 2.25 -24.35
N GLN A 80 2.39 2.29 -25.68
CA GLN A 80 1.61 1.53 -26.65
C GLN A 80 1.93 0.02 -26.56
N GLU A 81 3.20 -0.37 -26.59
CA GLU A 81 3.62 -1.77 -26.42
C GLU A 81 3.35 -2.30 -24.99
N PHE A 82 3.30 -1.40 -24.02
CA PHE A 82 3.13 -1.70 -22.60
C PHE A 82 1.72 -2.18 -22.24
N LEU A 83 0.66 -1.64 -22.84
CA LEU A 83 -0.70 -2.13 -22.58
C LEU A 83 -1.02 -3.38 -23.40
N PRO A 84 -1.86 -4.31 -22.89
CA PRO A 84 -2.33 -5.46 -23.67
C PRO A 84 -3.17 -5.05 -24.89
N ASP A 85 -3.96 -3.99 -24.73
CA ASP A 85 -4.65 -3.31 -25.83
C ASP A 85 -4.35 -1.79 -25.77
N PRO A 86 -3.66 -1.22 -26.77
CA PRO A 86 -3.40 0.21 -26.87
C PRO A 86 -4.66 1.09 -26.93
N SER A 87 -5.84 0.56 -27.30
CA SER A 87 -7.11 1.33 -27.39
C SER A 87 -7.63 1.87 -26.05
N PHE A 88 -7.02 1.42 -24.94
CA PHE A 88 -7.27 1.92 -23.60
C PHE A 88 -6.36 3.10 -23.20
N LEU A 89 -5.32 3.41 -23.96
CA LEU A 89 -4.60 4.67 -23.82
C LEU A 89 -5.47 5.84 -24.33
N PRO A 90 -5.51 6.96 -23.61
CA PRO A 90 -6.02 8.22 -24.16
C PRO A 90 -5.28 8.60 -25.45
N PRO A 91 -5.99 8.97 -26.54
CA PRO A 91 -5.38 9.61 -27.71
C PRO A 91 -5.10 11.08 -27.35
N ASP A 92 -3.95 11.32 -26.74
CA ASP A 92 -3.61 12.61 -26.08
C ASP A 92 -3.68 13.81 -27.04
N GLU A 93 -3.22 13.61 -28.28
CA GLU A 93 -3.17 14.60 -29.37
C GLU A 93 -4.55 14.90 -29.98
N GLU A 94 -5.43 13.91 -30.06
CA GLU A 94 -6.82 14.14 -30.47
C GLU A 94 -7.53 14.93 -29.36
N TRP A 95 -7.34 14.51 -28.10
CA TRP A 95 -7.98 15.13 -26.95
C TRP A 95 -7.43 16.53 -26.62
N THR A 96 -6.18 16.88 -26.95
CA THR A 96 -5.69 18.29 -26.91
C THR A 96 -6.48 19.22 -27.81
N ASN A 97 -6.97 18.72 -28.96
CA ASN A 97 -7.39 19.56 -30.08
C ASN A 97 -8.91 19.76 -30.14
N ILE A 98 -9.66 19.16 -29.20
CA ILE A 98 -11.12 19.34 -29.07
C ILE A 98 -11.41 20.77 -28.58
N SER A 99 -12.39 21.44 -29.20
CA SER A 99 -12.80 22.79 -28.84
C SER A 99 -13.49 22.83 -27.46
N GLU A 100 -13.58 24.00 -26.82
CA GLU A 100 -14.35 24.14 -25.57
C GLU A 100 -15.87 23.93 -25.79
N GLU A 101 -16.36 24.13 -27.01
CA GLU A 101 -17.77 23.96 -27.39
C GLU A 101 -18.13 22.47 -27.52
N ASP A 102 -17.28 21.67 -28.18
CA ASP A 102 -17.50 20.23 -28.41
C ASP A 102 -17.17 19.35 -27.17
N LEU A 103 -16.55 19.93 -26.13
CA LEU A 103 -15.93 19.18 -25.04
C LEU A 103 -16.92 18.33 -24.22
N GLU A 104 -18.14 18.79 -24.00
CA GLU A 104 -19.16 18.04 -23.21
C GLU A 104 -19.71 16.84 -23.99
N ASP A 105 -19.91 16.98 -25.30
CA ASP A 105 -20.38 15.91 -26.18
C ASP A 105 -19.26 14.86 -26.37
N ALA A 106 -18.03 15.29 -26.65
CA ALA A 106 -16.87 14.41 -26.68
C ALA A 106 -16.65 13.69 -25.34
N THR A 107 -16.85 14.38 -24.21
CA THR A 107 -16.79 13.80 -22.87
C THR A 107 -17.91 12.80 -22.60
N THR A 108 -19.06 12.93 -23.25
CA THR A 108 -20.16 11.97 -23.15
C THR A 108 -19.92 10.75 -24.02
N ALA A 109 -19.42 10.94 -25.24
CA ALA A 109 -19.05 9.88 -26.18
C ALA A 109 -17.88 9.01 -25.68
N SER A 110 -16.86 9.60 -25.04
CA SER A 110 -15.65 8.86 -24.63
C SER A 110 -15.81 7.98 -23.39
N LYS A 111 -16.96 8.01 -22.70
CA LYS A 111 -17.19 7.32 -21.42
C LYS A 111 -17.48 5.82 -21.62
N LYS A 112 -16.41 5.01 -21.61
CA LYS A 112 -16.50 3.53 -21.65
C LYS A 112 -17.18 2.96 -20.37
N PRO A 113 -17.95 1.86 -20.46
CA PRO A 113 -18.50 1.18 -19.29
C PRO A 113 -17.40 0.45 -18.49
N LEU A 114 -17.57 0.36 -17.17
CA LEU A 114 -16.66 -0.32 -16.25
C LEU A 114 -17.27 -1.63 -15.71
N SER A 115 -16.41 -2.55 -15.26
CA SER A 115 -16.72 -3.82 -14.59
C SER A 115 -17.58 -3.72 -13.31
N ASN A 116 -17.95 -2.52 -12.89
CA ASN A 116 -18.85 -2.27 -11.76
C ASN A 116 -20.21 -1.66 -12.17
N GLY A 117 -20.51 -1.63 -13.48
CA GLY A 117 -21.75 -1.08 -14.04
C GLY A 117 -21.79 0.45 -14.15
N ASN A 118 -20.79 1.17 -13.61
CA ASN A 118 -20.68 2.61 -13.81
C ASN A 118 -20.00 2.93 -15.15
N LYS A 119 -20.16 4.18 -15.60
CA LYS A 119 -19.34 4.74 -16.68
C LYS A 119 -18.02 5.27 -16.11
N GLY A 120 -16.92 5.09 -16.85
CA GLY A 120 -15.62 5.65 -16.50
C GLY A 120 -15.53 7.17 -16.72
N PRO A 121 -14.36 7.76 -16.45
CA PRO A 121 -14.11 9.17 -16.77
C PRO A 121 -14.09 9.42 -18.28
N GLY A 122 -14.49 10.63 -18.68
CA GLY A 122 -14.44 11.09 -20.06
C GLY A 122 -13.34 12.12 -20.31
N VAL A 123 -13.23 12.60 -21.57
CA VAL A 123 -12.16 13.50 -22.05
C VAL A 123 -11.89 14.67 -21.10
N LYS A 124 -12.91 15.42 -20.68
CA LYS A 124 -12.76 16.58 -19.79
C LYS A 124 -11.99 16.27 -18.50
N ALA A 125 -12.26 15.12 -17.87
CA ALA A 125 -11.54 14.71 -16.67
C ALA A 125 -10.05 14.47 -16.95
N TYR A 126 -9.72 13.82 -18.08
CA TYR A 126 -8.33 13.62 -18.52
C TYR A 126 -7.63 14.96 -18.76
N LEU A 127 -8.27 15.88 -19.49
CA LEU A 127 -7.74 17.21 -19.79
C LEU A 127 -7.52 18.04 -18.51
N ASP A 128 -8.44 17.97 -17.56
CA ASP A 128 -8.29 18.63 -16.27
C ASP A 128 -7.09 18.06 -15.48
N ARG A 129 -6.95 16.73 -15.40
CA ARG A 129 -5.78 16.10 -14.75
C ARG A 129 -4.46 16.43 -15.45
N ARG A 130 -4.44 16.44 -16.79
CA ARG A 130 -3.27 16.83 -17.59
C ARG A 130 -2.90 18.29 -17.34
N ARG A 131 -3.88 19.20 -17.32
CA ARG A 131 -3.68 20.63 -17.03
C ARG A 131 -3.11 20.83 -15.62
N GLU A 132 -3.68 20.15 -14.61
CA GLU A 132 -3.22 20.23 -13.22
C GLU A 132 -1.77 19.73 -13.04
N LEU A 133 -1.40 18.59 -13.64
CA LEU A 133 -0.04 18.02 -13.56
C LEU A 133 1.02 18.76 -14.40
N SER A 134 0.57 19.56 -15.38
CA SER A 134 1.42 20.42 -16.21
C SER A 134 1.81 21.73 -15.54
N ILE A 135 1.30 22.01 -14.33
CA ILE A 135 1.65 23.22 -13.58
C ILE A 135 3.14 23.20 -13.21
N ASP A 136 3.80 24.34 -13.43
CA ASP A 136 5.20 24.55 -13.08
C ASP A 136 5.48 24.35 -11.57
N ASN A 137 6.62 23.74 -11.28
CA ASN A 137 7.02 23.35 -9.93
C ASN A 137 7.18 24.56 -9.02
N THR A 138 7.84 25.62 -9.50
CA THR A 138 8.04 26.84 -8.74
C THR A 138 6.70 27.51 -8.40
N ALA A 139 5.78 27.59 -9.37
CA ALA A 139 4.43 28.14 -9.15
C ALA A 139 3.61 27.29 -8.16
N ALA A 140 3.68 25.96 -8.27
CA ALA A 140 2.96 25.04 -7.41
C ALA A 140 3.50 25.00 -5.97
N PHE A 141 4.82 24.92 -5.79
CA PHE A 141 5.46 24.91 -4.48
C PHE A 141 5.23 26.24 -3.74
N ARG A 142 5.16 27.37 -4.46
CA ARG A 142 4.70 28.64 -3.87
C ARG A 142 3.28 28.56 -3.34
N THR A 143 2.33 28.00 -4.10
CA THR A 143 0.94 27.80 -3.63
C THR A 143 0.90 26.88 -2.41
N VAL A 144 1.59 25.74 -2.43
CA VAL A 144 1.67 24.79 -1.29
C VAL A 144 2.22 25.47 -0.04
N ARG A 145 3.32 26.20 -0.15
CA ARG A 145 3.97 26.92 0.97
C ARG A 145 3.28 28.24 1.34
N ARG A 146 2.24 28.66 0.61
CA ARG A 146 1.57 29.97 0.74
C ARG A 146 2.54 31.16 0.60
N ILE A 147 3.58 31.00 -0.22
CA ILE A 147 4.53 32.06 -0.58
C ILE A 147 3.88 32.94 -1.66
N PRO A 148 4.00 34.28 -1.59
CA PRO A 148 3.53 35.17 -2.65
C PRO A 148 4.08 34.78 -4.03
N GLN A 149 3.20 34.79 -5.03
CA GLN A 149 3.59 34.55 -6.41
C GLN A 149 4.43 35.71 -6.98
N ILE A 150 5.11 35.43 -8.08
CA ILE A 150 5.84 36.45 -8.84
C ILE A 150 4.84 37.54 -9.28
N LYS A 151 5.19 38.81 -9.11
CA LYS A 151 4.31 39.94 -9.44
C LYS A 151 3.81 39.82 -10.88
N GLY A 152 2.49 39.91 -11.08
CA GLY A 152 1.84 39.74 -12.39
C GLY A 152 1.41 38.30 -12.72
N THR A 153 1.83 37.29 -11.95
CA THR A 153 1.39 35.89 -12.14
C THR A 153 0.26 35.53 -11.16
N PRO A 154 -0.88 34.98 -11.61
CA PRO A 154 -1.94 34.52 -10.71
C PRO A 154 -1.50 33.29 -9.89
N ALA A 155 -2.20 33.03 -8.78
CA ALA A 155 -1.95 31.82 -7.98
C ALA A 155 -2.33 30.55 -8.76
N ALA A 156 -1.38 29.61 -8.86
CA ALA A 156 -1.59 28.32 -9.52
C ALA A 156 -2.70 27.53 -8.81
N ARG A 157 -3.75 27.18 -9.56
CA ARG A 157 -4.89 26.38 -9.07
C ARG A 157 -4.55 24.90 -9.18
N LEU A 158 -4.08 24.31 -8.08
CA LEU A 158 -3.56 22.93 -8.08
C LEU A 158 -4.64 21.84 -8.12
N GLY A 159 -5.91 22.18 -7.86
CA GLY A 159 -7.04 21.26 -7.98
C GLY A 159 -6.81 19.92 -7.26
N ASN A 160 -6.99 18.81 -7.97
CA ASN A 160 -6.82 17.46 -7.47
C ASN A 160 -5.33 17.09 -7.30
N ALA A 161 -4.44 17.70 -8.09
CA ALA A 161 -2.98 17.59 -7.95
C ALA A 161 -2.39 18.29 -6.71
N TYR A 162 -3.18 18.99 -5.87
CA TYR A 162 -2.65 19.66 -4.67
C TYR A 162 -1.84 18.72 -3.76
N GLU A 163 -2.35 17.52 -3.49
CA GLU A 163 -1.65 16.57 -2.61
C GLU A 163 -0.39 15.98 -3.29
N PHE A 164 -0.41 15.83 -4.62
CA PHE A 164 0.78 15.44 -5.39
C PHE A 164 1.89 16.50 -5.27
N TYR A 165 1.60 17.76 -5.56
CA TYR A 165 2.58 18.84 -5.43
C TYR A 165 3.04 19.07 -3.99
N LYS A 166 2.17 18.85 -3.00
CA LYS A 166 2.54 18.88 -1.58
C LYS A 166 3.56 17.78 -1.21
N ASN A 167 3.44 16.58 -1.77
CA ASN A 167 4.44 15.55 -1.54
C ASN A 167 5.73 15.81 -2.35
N LEU A 168 5.62 16.30 -3.59
CA LEU A 168 6.78 16.63 -4.43
C LEU A 168 7.59 17.83 -3.87
N GLU A 169 6.91 18.77 -3.23
CA GLU A 169 7.51 19.89 -2.50
C GLU A 169 8.50 19.36 -1.43
N VAL A 170 8.07 18.38 -0.62
CA VAL A 170 8.95 17.76 0.39
C VAL A 170 10.16 17.09 -0.27
N PHE A 171 9.98 16.45 -1.42
CA PHE A 171 11.06 15.79 -2.16
C PHE A 171 12.17 16.77 -2.58
N SER A 172 11.85 18.01 -2.95
CA SER A 172 12.84 19.04 -3.29
C SER A 172 13.76 19.44 -2.12
N GLY A 173 13.37 19.08 -0.88
CA GLY A 173 14.22 19.19 0.31
C GLY A 173 15.34 18.14 0.39
N TYR A 174 15.29 17.08 -0.43
CA TYR A 174 16.22 15.94 -0.41
C TYR A 174 16.83 15.61 -1.78
N TRP A 175 16.16 16.01 -2.86
CA TRP A 175 16.57 15.83 -4.26
C TRP A 175 16.70 17.18 -4.96
N VAL A 176 17.52 17.24 -6.00
CA VAL A 176 17.55 18.39 -6.91
C VAL A 176 16.32 18.31 -7.81
N ASP A 177 15.58 19.41 -7.96
CA ASP A 177 14.51 19.52 -8.95
C ASP A 177 15.13 19.52 -10.35
N THR A 178 14.89 18.46 -11.12
CA THR A 178 15.48 18.22 -12.44
C THR A 178 14.81 18.99 -13.57
N SER A 179 13.71 19.72 -13.29
CA SER A 179 13.11 20.68 -14.23
C SER A 179 13.88 22.01 -14.28
N LEU A 180 14.69 22.30 -13.25
CA LEU A 180 15.52 23.50 -13.20
C LEU A 180 16.81 23.33 -14.01
N PRO A 181 17.41 24.43 -14.51
CA PRO A 181 18.69 24.38 -15.23
C PRO A 181 19.79 23.71 -14.39
N LYS A 182 20.59 22.85 -15.04
CA LYS A 182 21.71 22.16 -14.38
C LYS A 182 22.77 23.15 -13.92
N ILE A 183 23.07 23.15 -12.62
CA ILE A 183 24.22 23.85 -12.06
C ILE A 183 25.47 23.01 -12.32
N THR A 184 26.30 23.41 -13.27
CA THR A 184 27.68 22.88 -13.40
C THR A 184 28.60 23.60 -12.44
N THR A 185 28.75 23.09 -11.22
CA THR A 185 29.94 23.37 -10.41
C THR A 185 31.06 22.39 -10.78
N PRO A 186 32.27 22.84 -11.17
CA PRO A 186 33.42 21.96 -11.30
C PRO A 186 33.81 21.37 -9.93
N PRO A 187 34.48 20.20 -9.88
CA PRO A 187 34.96 19.62 -8.64
C PRO A 187 36.06 20.50 -8.02
N SER A 188 35.84 20.96 -6.79
CA SER A 188 36.78 21.80 -6.04
C SER A 188 37.83 20.94 -5.33
N ASP A 189 38.84 20.47 -6.08
CA ASP A 189 40.06 19.86 -5.53
C ASP A 189 41.30 20.33 -6.33
N ALA A 190 41.88 21.48 -5.96
CA ALA A 190 43.29 21.84 -6.25
C ALA A 190 43.76 23.09 -5.47
N ALA A 191 44.67 22.86 -4.52
CA ALA A 191 45.82 23.69 -4.08
C ALA A 191 45.76 25.24 -3.99
N GLU A 192 46.04 25.71 -2.76
CA GLU A 192 47.11 26.66 -2.38
C GLU A 192 47.20 28.10 -2.95
N ASN A 193 47.06 29.04 -2.00
CA ASN A 193 47.64 30.39 -1.89
C ASN A 193 48.76 30.81 -2.89
N GLY A 194 48.57 31.94 -3.57
CA GLY A 194 49.67 32.65 -4.26
C GLY A 194 49.30 33.93 -5.03
N ALA A 195 49.47 35.09 -4.39
CA ALA A 195 49.75 36.44 -4.95
C ALA A 195 49.01 37.00 -6.20
N GLU A 196 48.23 38.06 -5.95
CA GLU A 196 48.05 39.34 -6.67
C GLU A 196 48.09 39.52 -8.21
N ASN A 197 47.07 40.25 -8.69
CA ASN A 197 47.06 41.24 -9.79
C ASN A 197 47.39 40.82 -11.24
N GLN A 198 46.35 40.71 -12.08
CA GLN A 198 46.12 41.74 -13.13
C GLN A 198 44.73 41.69 -13.78
N ILE A 199 44.45 42.69 -14.62
CA ILE A 199 43.13 43.11 -15.10
C ILE A 199 42.73 42.41 -16.41
N GLY A 200 41.46 42.00 -16.50
CA GLY A 200 40.73 41.86 -17.76
C GLY A 200 40.80 40.49 -18.44
N GLU A 201 39.68 39.77 -18.47
CA GLU A 201 38.91 39.54 -19.72
C GLU A 201 37.59 38.80 -19.44
N THR A 202 36.62 39.02 -20.32
CA THR A 202 35.23 38.55 -20.16
C THR A 202 35.10 37.04 -20.32
N LYS A 203 34.67 36.33 -19.26
CA LYS A 203 34.03 35.01 -19.39
C LYS A 203 32.59 35.08 -18.91
N GLN A 204 31.67 34.69 -19.80
CA GLN A 204 30.23 34.76 -19.59
C GLN A 204 29.83 33.85 -18.41
N GLY A 205 29.02 34.40 -17.51
CA GLY A 205 28.77 33.79 -16.20
C GLY A 205 27.98 32.49 -16.25
N GLU A 206 28.30 31.59 -15.31
CA GLU A 206 27.50 30.42 -14.98
C GLU A 206 26.05 30.86 -14.68
N ALA A 207 25.08 30.22 -15.33
CA ALA A 207 23.66 30.49 -15.12
C ALA A 207 23.19 29.90 -13.78
N ALA A 208 23.56 30.55 -12.68
CA ALA A 208 22.98 30.26 -11.37
C ALA A 208 21.45 30.37 -11.45
N ILE A 209 20.75 29.33 -10.97
CA ILE A 209 19.27 29.30 -10.97
C ILE A 209 18.77 30.60 -10.34
N PRO A 210 17.97 31.42 -11.06
CA PRO A 210 17.51 32.70 -10.57
C PRO A 210 16.89 32.58 -9.18
N LEU A 211 17.23 33.48 -8.25
CA LEU A 211 16.75 33.41 -6.85
C LEU A 211 15.21 33.39 -6.76
N HIS A 212 14.51 33.95 -7.75
CA HIS A 212 13.05 33.91 -7.83
C HIS A 212 12.47 32.54 -8.24
N GLN A 213 13.29 31.60 -8.73
CA GLN A 213 12.89 30.22 -9.05
C GLN A 213 13.23 29.23 -7.91
N GLN A 214 14.18 29.58 -7.03
CA GLN A 214 14.50 28.77 -5.85
C GLN A 214 13.43 28.89 -4.76
N THR A 215 12.47 27.96 -4.72
CA THR A 215 11.50 27.83 -3.62
C THR A 215 12.03 27.00 -2.44
N HIS A 216 13.13 26.26 -2.63
CA HIS A 216 13.74 25.36 -1.64
C HIS A 216 15.26 25.45 -1.64
N VAL A 217 15.84 25.20 -0.47
CA VAL A 217 17.26 24.87 -0.30
C VAL A 217 17.29 23.45 0.26
N ARG A 218 18.04 22.56 -0.40
CA ARG A 218 18.12 21.15 -0.02
C ARG A 218 18.74 21.00 1.38
N SER A 219 18.06 20.25 2.26
CA SER A 219 18.44 20.08 3.67
C SER A 219 18.99 18.69 3.98
N GLY A 220 18.77 17.70 3.10
CA GLY A 220 19.24 16.32 3.25
C GLY A 220 19.68 15.65 1.96
N THR A 221 19.95 14.35 2.07
CA THR A 221 20.24 13.43 0.94
C THR A 221 19.02 12.59 0.61
N GLY A 222 18.96 12.01 -0.59
CA GLY A 222 17.88 11.10 -0.99
C GLY A 222 17.71 9.92 -0.02
N SER A 223 18.81 9.39 0.52
CA SER A 223 18.81 8.33 1.55
C SER A 223 18.17 8.74 2.89
N GLN A 224 18.11 10.04 3.20
CA GLN A 224 17.48 10.57 4.42
C GLN A 224 15.98 10.83 4.25
N LEU A 225 15.43 10.79 3.03
CA LEU A 225 14.00 11.01 2.76
C LEU A 225 13.15 9.87 3.37
N PRO A 226 12.27 10.17 4.36
CA PRO A 226 11.44 9.16 5.01
C PRO A 226 10.52 8.38 4.08
N HIS A 227 10.22 7.14 4.45
CA HIS A 227 9.43 6.24 3.63
C HIS A 227 7.98 6.72 3.45
N GLU A 228 7.39 7.36 4.45
CA GLU A 228 6.01 7.89 4.36
C GLU A 228 5.85 8.88 3.19
N PHE A 229 6.81 9.79 2.98
CA PHE A 229 6.75 10.75 1.87
C PHE A 229 6.91 10.08 0.51
N ARG A 230 7.76 9.04 0.40
CA ARG A 230 7.91 8.25 -0.84
C ARG A 230 6.61 7.56 -1.25
N GLN A 231 5.92 6.99 -0.26
CA GLN A 231 4.59 6.41 -0.44
C GLN A 231 3.54 7.49 -0.72
N GLY A 232 3.63 8.65 -0.06
CA GLY A 232 2.71 9.78 -0.23
C GLY A 232 2.74 10.37 -1.64
N LEU A 233 3.93 10.63 -2.20
CA LEU A 233 4.09 11.10 -3.58
C LEU A 233 3.47 10.12 -4.58
N THR A 234 3.83 8.84 -4.45
CA THR A 234 3.31 7.76 -5.30
C THR A 234 1.79 7.63 -5.18
N THR A 235 1.28 7.53 -3.96
CA THR A 235 -0.14 7.31 -3.67
C THR A 235 -0.98 8.48 -4.18
N SER A 236 -0.53 9.72 -3.98
CA SER A 236 -1.24 10.90 -4.48
C SER A 236 -1.23 10.99 -6.00
N PHE A 237 -0.10 10.65 -6.66
CA PHE A 237 -0.01 10.59 -8.12
C PHE A 237 -0.95 9.54 -8.72
N ILE A 238 -0.95 8.30 -8.21
CA ILE A 238 -1.82 7.23 -8.74
C ILE A 238 -3.30 7.50 -8.41
N LYS A 239 -3.61 7.97 -7.19
CA LYS A 239 -4.98 8.23 -6.75
C LYS A 239 -5.66 9.33 -7.58
N LEU A 240 -4.91 10.32 -8.07
CA LEU A 240 -5.39 11.40 -8.93
C LEU A 240 -6.10 10.90 -10.20
N VAL A 241 -5.69 9.73 -10.72
CA VAL A 241 -6.34 9.03 -11.84
C VAL A 241 -7.28 7.94 -11.34
N ALA A 242 -6.80 7.05 -10.48
CA ALA A 242 -7.54 5.85 -10.08
C ALA A 242 -8.89 6.16 -9.40
N TYR A 243 -8.99 7.29 -8.70
CA TYR A 243 -10.23 7.71 -8.04
C TYR A 243 -11.39 7.98 -9.02
N ASP A 244 -11.09 8.52 -10.21
CA ASP A 244 -12.11 8.82 -11.23
C ASP A 244 -12.71 7.53 -11.85
N PHE A 245 -12.03 6.39 -11.72
CA PHE A 245 -12.53 5.06 -12.10
C PHE A 245 -13.27 4.33 -10.94
N GLY A 246 -13.45 4.99 -9.80
CA GLY A 246 -14.02 4.38 -8.59
C GLY A 246 -13.05 3.49 -7.82
N CYS A 247 -11.75 3.55 -8.13
CA CYS A 247 -10.71 2.83 -7.40
C CYS A 247 -10.12 3.66 -6.25
N ASN A 248 -9.50 2.97 -5.30
CA ASN A 248 -8.80 3.59 -4.18
C ASN A 248 -7.42 2.94 -4.01
N VAL A 249 -6.44 3.71 -3.57
CA VAL A 249 -5.08 3.24 -3.32
C VAL A 249 -4.88 3.13 -1.82
N SER A 250 -4.59 1.94 -1.32
CA SER A 250 -4.42 1.71 0.12
C SER A 250 -3.45 0.58 0.44
N PHE A 251 -2.87 0.63 1.64
CA PHE A 251 -2.12 -0.49 2.20
C PHE A 251 -3.04 -1.70 2.44
N PRO A 252 -2.62 -2.93 2.12
CA PRO A 252 -3.27 -4.14 2.59
C PRO A 252 -3.32 -4.18 4.13
N ARG A 253 -4.46 -4.56 4.73
CA ARG A 253 -4.61 -4.65 6.20
C ARG A 253 -3.94 -5.88 6.80
N VAL A 254 -3.73 -6.91 5.99
CA VAL A 254 -2.94 -8.10 6.30
C VAL A 254 -1.68 -8.05 5.44
N GLU A 255 -0.53 -8.37 6.03
CA GLU A 255 0.75 -8.37 5.31
C GLU A 255 0.65 -9.30 4.09
N PRO A 256 0.88 -8.79 2.86
CA PRO A 256 0.65 -9.57 1.66
C PRO A 256 1.90 -10.43 1.38
N ARG A 257 1.68 -11.75 1.27
CA ARG A 257 2.76 -12.74 1.12
C ARG A 257 2.54 -13.62 -0.09
N LEU A 258 3.58 -13.77 -0.92
CA LEU A 258 3.62 -14.76 -1.98
C LEU A 258 3.84 -16.13 -1.31
N HIS A 259 2.82 -16.97 -1.33
CA HIS A 259 2.91 -18.31 -0.76
C HIS A 259 3.54 -19.25 -1.77
N ILE A 260 4.49 -20.07 -1.31
CA ILE A 260 5.04 -21.17 -2.10
C ILE A 260 4.89 -22.47 -1.29
N ARG A 261 4.35 -23.52 -1.92
CA ARG A 261 4.11 -24.81 -1.28
C ARG A 261 4.83 -25.91 -2.05
N PRO A 262 5.61 -26.78 -1.39
CA PRO A 262 6.20 -27.93 -2.05
C PRO A 262 5.09 -28.82 -2.62
N PRO A 263 5.33 -29.53 -3.74
CA PRO A 263 4.33 -30.36 -4.37
C PRO A 263 3.84 -31.46 -3.41
N LYS A 264 2.61 -31.95 -3.61
CA LYS A 264 1.98 -32.96 -2.73
C LYS A 264 2.83 -34.24 -2.54
N SER A 265 3.64 -34.61 -3.53
CA SER A 265 4.61 -35.70 -3.47
C SER A 265 5.77 -35.47 -2.47
N GLN A 266 6.04 -34.21 -2.13
CA GLN A 266 7.03 -33.75 -1.15
C GLN A 266 6.36 -33.10 0.08
N SER A 267 5.14 -33.53 0.43
CA SER A 267 4.32 -32.98 1.54
C SER A 267 4.95 -33.05 2.95
N THR A 268 6.15 -33.62 3.10
CA THR A 268 6.95 -33.58 4.32
C THR A 268 7.67 -32.23 4.52
N LEU A 269 7.92 -31.49 3.43
CA LEU A 269 8.48 -30.15 3.49
C LEU A 269 7.38 -29.12 3.88
N PRO A 270 7.68 -28.15 4.76
CA PRO A 270 6.71 -27.12 5.13
C PRO A 270 6.50 -26.12 3.98
N PRO A 271 5.29 -25.52 3.86
CA PRO A 271 5.08 -24.31 3.08
C PRO A 271 6.00 -23.17 3.53
N SER A 272 6.38 -22.30 2.60
CA SER A 272 7.10 -21.07 2.90
C SER A 272 6.49 -19.88 2.14
N GLN A 273 7.03 -18.68 2.37
CA GLN A 273 6.42 -17.45 1.90
C GLN A 273 7.46 -16.34 1.72
N PHE A 274 7.29 -15.53 0.68
CA PHE A 274 8.04 -14.28 0.49
C PHE A 274 7.16 -13.08 0.82
N SER A 275 7.64 -12.21 1.70
CA SER A 275 6.93 -10.98 2.11
C SER A 275 7.18 -9.84 1.14
N ALA A 276 6.11 -9.23 0.63
CA ALA A 276 6.19 -7.97 -0.12
C ALA A 276 6.01 -6.78 0.84
N MET A 277 7.09 -6.40 1.53
CA MET A 277 7.05 -5.28 2.48
C MET A 277 6.80 -3.94 1.78
N GLY A 278 5.95 -3.10 2.38
CA GLY A 278 5.75 -1.71 1.94
C GLY A 278 4.97 -1.55 0.64
N ILE A 279 4.28 -2.58 0.15
CA ILE A 279 3.42 -2.43 -1.03
C ILE A 279 2.07 -1.81 -0.67
N THR A 280 1.57 -0.95 -1.56
CA THR A 280 0.18 -0.52 -1.61
C THR A 280 -0.49 -1.19 -2.80
N MET A 281 -1.83 -1.20 -2.85
CA MET A 281 -2.56 -1.79 -3.96
C MET A 281 -3.70 -0.86 -4.38
N ILE A 282 -4.02 -0.92 -5.68
CA ILE A 282 -5.24 -0.34 -6.24
C ILE A 282 -6.37 -1.35 -6.03
N TYR A 283 -7.40 -0.93 -5.32
CA TYR A 283 -8.62 -1.69 -5.11
C TYR A 283 -9.80 -0.97 -5.76
N ARG A 284 -10.78 -1.73 -6.24
CA ARG A 284 -12.07 -1.19 -6.64
C ARG A 284 -12.91 -0.92 -5.39
N SER A 285 -13.61 0.21 -5.36
CA SER A 285 -14.59 0.49 -4.31
C SER A 285 -15.86 -0.33 -4.57
N PRO A 286 -16.45 -0.97 -3.55
CA PRO A 286 -17.68 -1.72 -3.73
C PRO A 286 -18.83 -0.79 -4.12
N THR A 287 -19.68 -1.23 -5.05
CA THR A 287 -20.88 -0.50 -5.47
C THR A 287 -21.95 -0.47 -4.39
N ASP A 288 -22.01 -1.49 -3.54
CA ASP A 288 -23.03 -1.60 -2.51
C ASP A 288 -22.68 -0.76 -1.26
N ARG A 289 -23.65 0.06 -0.84
CA ARG A 289 -23.50 1.01 0.28
C ARG A 289 -23.14 0.32 1.61
N ASN A 290 -23.55 -0.93 1.80
CA ASN A 290 -23.30 -1.67 3.04
C ASN A 290 -21.84 -2.11 3.14
N SER A 291 -21.28 -2.70 2.08
CA SER A 291 -19.87 -3.09 2.00
C SER A 291 -18.95 -1.86 2.07
N SER A 292 -19.32 -0.77 1.40
CA SER A 292 -18.61 0.51 1.49
C SER A 292 -18.53 1.02 2.94
N ARG A 293 -19.67 1.10 3.65
CA ARG A 293 -19.70 1.49 5.08
C ARG A 293 -19.01 0.47 5.99
N ALA A 294 -18.96 -0.79 5.61
CA ALA A 294 -18.23 -1.84 6.33
C ALA A 294 -16.70 -1.80 6.07
N GLY A 295 -16.21 -0.90 5.23
CA GLY A 295 -14.79 -0.78 4.86
C GLY A 295 -14.29 -1.91 3.96
N ILE A 296 -15.18 -2.58 3.23
CA ILE A 296 -14.82 -3.65 2.30
C ILE A 296 -14.20 -3.06 1.03
N LEU A 297 -13.21 -3.76 0.48
CA LEU A 297 -12.54 -3.44 -0.78
C LEU A 297 -12.65 -4.63 -1.74
N GLU A 298 -12.45 -4.40 -3.04
CA GLU A 298 -12.47 -5.43 -4.09
C GLU A 298 -11.17 -5.41 -4.91
N GLY A 299 -10.67 -6.58 -5.31
CA GLY A 299 -9.48 -6.71 -6.18
C GLY A 299 -8.42 -7.67 -5.61
N PRO A 300 -7.11 -7.38 -5.73
CA PRO A 300 -6.50 -6.15 -6.24
C PRO A 300 -6.60 -5.99 -7.76
N LEU A 301 -6.59 -4.74 -8.22
CA LEU A 301 -6.51 -4.36 -9.64
C LEU A 301 -5.05 -4.29 -10.14
N ALA A 302 -4.20 -3.65 -9.34
CA ALA A 302 -2.77 -3.47 -9.60
C ALA A 302 -2.05 -3.26 -8.27
N ALA A 303 -0.74 -3.48 -8.25
CA ALA A 303 0.10 -3.16 -7.10
C ALA A 303 0.91 -1.88 -7.32
N LEU A 304 1.27 -1.24 -6.22
CA LEU A 304 2.28 -0.20 -6.20
C LEU A 304 3.32 -0.59 -5.16
N SER A 305 4.57 -0.28 -5.45
CA SER A 305 5.67 -0.59 -4.58
C SER A 305 6.58 0.63 -4.58
N CYS A 306 7.04 1.09 -3.42
CA CYS A 306 8.05 2.15 -3.31
C CYS A 306 9.23 1.65 -2.47
N ARG A 307 10.49 1.88 -2.89
CA ARG A 307 11.67 1.52 -2.08
C ARG A 307 12.33 2.73 -1.43
N SER A 308 13.01 2.46 -0.32
CA SER A 308 13.95 3.37 0.35
C SER A 308 15.33 3.38 -0.32
N SER A 309 15.70 2.36 -1.10
CA SER A 309 16.95 2.27 -1.84
C SER A 309 17.21 3.51 -2.71
N THR A 310 18.47 3.92 -2.79
CA THR A 310 18.95 5.07 -3.60
C THR A 310 20.26 4.77 -4.35
N SER A 311 20.82 3.57 -4.17
CA SER A 311 22.03 3.08 -4.85
C SER A 311 21.76 1.70 -5.41
N PHE A 312 22.20 1.47 -6.65
CA PHE A 312 22.14 0.17 -7.35
C PHE A 312 23.50 -0.17 -7.95
N SER A 313 24.58 0.10 -7.20
CA SER A 313 25.96 -0.05 -7.63
C SER A 313 26.41 -1.48 -7.89
N THR A 314 25.76 -2.48 -7.28
CA THR A 314 26.10 -3.89 -7.49
C THR A 314 25.01 -4.64 -8.26
N LEU A 315 25.41 -5.72 -8.94
CA LEU A 315 24.46 -6.65 -9.56
C LEU A 315 23.50 -7.26 -8.54
N LEU A 316 23.95 -7.47 -7.29
CA LEU A 316 23.09 -7.94 -6.21
C LEU A 316 22.00 -6.91 -5.89
N ASP A 317 22.32 -5.61 -5.80
CA ASP A 317 21.31 -4.57 -5.54
C ASP A 317 20.23 -4.56 -6.65
N SER A 318 20.65 -4.66 -7.91
CA SER A 318 19.73 -4.73 -9.05
C SER A 318 18.87 -6.00 -9.06
N ASN A 319 19.45 -7.15 -8.69
CA ASN A 319 18.71 -8.41 -8.54
C ASN A 319 17.75 -8.36 -7.34
N LEU A 320 18.14 -7.73 -6.24
CA LEU A 320 17.27 -7.52 -5.07
C LEU A 320 16.10 -6.60 -5.37
N ASP A 321 16.27 -5.62 -6.24
CA ASP A 321 15.16 -4.78 -6.69
C ASP A 321 14.17 -5.57 -7.54
N LEU A 322 14.68 -6.23 -8.59
CA LEU A 322 13.86 -7.07 -9.47
C LEU A 322 13.15 -8.19 -8.70
N ALA A 323 13.80 -8.81 -7.70
CA ALA A 323 13.15 -9.82 -6.86
C ALA A 323 11.91 -9.27 -6.15
N ARG A 324 11.95 -8.03 -5.63
CA ARG A 324 10.79 -7.40 -4.98
C ARG A 324 9.67 -7.13 -5.98
N GLU A 325 10.00 -6.72 -7.20
CA GLU A 325 9.03 -6.50 -8.27
C GLU A 325 8.38 -7.82 -8.73
N VAL A 326 9.17 -8.86 -9.00
CA VAL A 326 8.70 -10.21 -9.38
C VAL A 326 7.83 -10.82 -8.27
N ILE A 327 8.26 -10.73 -7.00
CA ILE A 327 7.44 -11.17 -5.85
C ILE A 327 6.11 -10.41 -5.84
N THR A 328 6.10 -9.11 -6.09
CA THR A 328 4.87 -8.29 -6.08
C THR A 328 3.93 -8.63 -7.25
N ILE A 329 4.47 -8.93 -8.44
CA ILE A 329 3.71 -9.36 -9.62
C ILE A 329 3.04 -10.72 -9.35
N LEU A 330 3.83 -11.74 -8.96
CA LEU A 330 3.34 -13.08 -8.66
C LEU A 330 2.36 -13.10 -7.48
N LEU A 331 2.57 -12.25 -6.48
CA LEU A 331 1.67 -12.05 -5.35
C LEU A 331 0.32 -11.47 -5.76
N THR A 332 0.31 -10.48 -6.65
CA THR A 332 -0.92 -9.87 -7.16
C THR A 332 -1.71 -10.89 -7.99
N ALA A 333 -1.03 -11.66 -8.85
CA ALA A 333 -1.64 -12.78 -9.57
C ALA A 333 -2.21 -13.84 -8.61
N GLN A 334 -1.45 -14.25 -7.59
CA GLN A 334 -1.91 -15.20 -6.57
C GLN A 334 -3.11 -14.66 -5.78
N GLN A 335 -3.19 -13.35 -5.50
CA GLN A 335 -4.35 -12.75 -4.83
C GLN A 335 -5.60 -12.71 -5.72
N ARG A 336 -5.46 -12.39 -7.01
CA ARG A 336 -6.57 -12.45 -7.98
C ARG A 336 -7.08 -13.89 -8.15
N ASN A 337 -6.17 -14.86 -8.16
CA ASN A 337 -6.48 -16.30 -8.15
C ASN A 337 -7.10 -16.84 -6.83
N ARG A 338 -7.41 -15.98 -5.84
CA ARG A 338 -8.18 -16.35 -4.63
C ARG A 338 -9.69 -16.17 -4.81
N GLU A 339 -10.15 -15.55 -5.89
CA GLU A 339 -11.58 -15.41 -6.15
C GLU A 339 -12.29 -16.78 -6.17
N GLY A 340 -13.44 -16.87 -5.50
CA GLY A 340 -14.19 -18.12 -5.33
C GLY A 340 -13.52 -19.19 -4.43
N LYS A 341 -12.28 -18.98 -3.98
CA LYS A 341 -11.56 -19.92 -3.12
C LYS A 341 -11.72 -19.59 -1.63
N ILE A 342 -11.45 -20.57 -0.79
CA ILE A 342 -11.44 -20.44 0.67
C ILE A 342 -9.99 -20.64 1.15
N GLU A 343 -9.51 -19.80 2.06
CA GLU A 343 -8.20 -19.98 2.69
C GLU A 343 -8.17 -21.32 3.45
N LYS A 344 -7.09 -22.08 3.28
CA LYS A 344 -6.80 -23.29 4.06
C LYS A 344 -5.59 -23.01 4.95
N PRO A 345 -5.77 -22.62 6.22
CA PRO A 345 -4.66 -22.34 7.13
C PRO A 345 -3.74 -23.56 7.29
N PHE A 346 -2.44 -23.31 7.36
CA PHE A 346 -1.49 -24.39 7.63
C PHE A 346 -1.80 -25.06 8.99
N GLY A 347 -1.90 -26.38 9.01
CA GLY A 347 -2.24 -27.11 10.23
C GLY A 347 -3.74 -27.18 10.57
N GLU A 348 -4.64 -26.62 9.75
CA GLU A 348 -6.08 -26.80 9.94
C GLU A 348 -6.44 -28.29 10.00
N GLY A 349 -7.23 -28.66 11.02
CA GLY A 349 -7.65 -30.05 11.27
C GLY A 349 -6.54 -31.02 11.69
N LYS A 350 -5.26 -30.60 11.79
CA LYS A 350 -4.17 -31.49 12.20
C LYS A 350 -4.19 -31.75 13.71
N TRP A 351 -3.82 -32.96 14.13
CA TRP A 351 -3.83 -33.36 15.53
C TRP A 351 -3.05 -32.39 16.44
N TRP A 352 -1.93 -31.84 15.95
CA TRP A 352 -1.09 -30.93 16.73
C TRP A 352 -1.71 -29.53 16.92
N THR A 353 -2.73 -29.15 16.14
CA THR A 353 -3.52 -27.92 16.37
C THR A 353 -4.78 -28.15 17.18
N THR A 354 -5.36 -29.35 17.11
CA THR A 354 -6.63 -29.67 17.76
C THR A 354 -6.46 -30.26 19.17
N VAL A 355 -5.42 -31.08 19.38
CA VAL A 355 -5.14 -31.83 20.61
C VAL A 355 -4.10 -31.10 21.48
N PRO A 356 -4.30 -31.01 22.81
CA PRO A 356 -3.27 -30.51 23.72
C PRO A 356 -1.98 -31.33 23.70
N ARG A 357 -0.85 -30.66 23.86
CA ARG A 357 0.49 -31.26 24.00
C ARG A 357 0.58 -32.17 25.24
N TRP A 358 1.58 -33.04 25.27
CA TRP A 358 1.93 -33.82 26.47
C TRP A 358 2.16 -32.90 27.67
N GLY A 359 1.50 -33.17 28.80
CA GLY A 359 1.50 -32.28 29.97
C GLY A 359 0.59 -31.04 29.87
N GLY A 360 -0.11 -30.85 28.75
CA GLY A 360 -1.14 -29.81 28.55
C GLY A 360 -2.58 -30.32 28.49
N GLY A 361 -2.79 -31.64 28.51
CA GLY A 361 -4.10 -32.24 28.76
C GLY A 361 -4.57 -32.05 30.22
N LYS A 362 -5.82 -32.40 30.50
CA LYS A 362 -6.44 -32.29 31.83
C LYS A 362 -5.56 -33.00 32.89
N GLY A 363 -5.14 -32.29 33.94
CA GLY A 363 -4.24 -32.81 34.98
C GLY A 363 -2.73 -32.71 34.72
N GLY A 364 -2.29 -32.26 33.54
CA GLY A 364 -0.88 -31.99 33.23
C GLY A 364 -0.30 -30.80 34.01
N PRO A 365 1.04 -30.64 34.12
CA PRO A 365 1.68 -29.62 34.95
C PRO A 365 1.41 -28.16 34.54
N ILE A 366 0.96 -27.92 33.31
CA ILE A 366 0.72 -26.58 32.76
C ILE A 366 -0.77 -26.21 32.91
N GLY A 367 -1.09 -25.09 33.56
CA GLY A 367 -2.48 -24.62 33.75
C GLY A 367 -3.13 -25.01 35.08
N LYS A 368 -2.40 -25.67 36.00
CA LYS A 368 -2.95 -26.18 37.28
C LYS A 368 -3.41 -25.06 38.21
N GLU A 369 -2.73 -23.92 38.18
CA GLU A 369 -3.04 -22.71 38.92
C GLU A 369 -4.43 -22.12 38.58
N ILE A 370 -4.94 -22.39 37.37
CA ILE A 370 -6.29 -22.00 36.95
C ILE A 370 -7.32 -23.05 37.38
N GLU A 371 -6.99 -24.34 37.25
CA GLU A 371 -7.86 -25.43 37.70
C GLU A 371 -8.13 -25.29 39.20
N ALA A 372 -7.09 -25.02 40.01
CA ALA A 372 -7.20 -24.76 41.45
C ALA A 372 -8.05 -23.52 41.81
N THR A 373 -7.90 -22.41 41.08
CA THR A 373 -8.73 -21.21 41.32
C THR A 373 -10.18 -21.38 40.86
N SER A 374 -10.43 -22.15 39.80
CA SER A 374 -11.79 -22.51 39.38
C SER A 374 -12.50 -23.37 40.43
N SER A 375 -11.83 -24.38 40.99
CA SER A 375 -12.38 -25.25 42.05
C SER A 375 -12.70 -24.50 43.35
N SER A 376 -12.00 -23.40 43.63
CA SER A 376 -12.28 -22.51 44.78
C SER A 376 -13.51 -21.61 44.56
N SER A 377 -13.99 -21.47 43.32
CA SER A 377 -15.17 -20.65 42.97
C SER A 377 -16.46 -21.46 42.84
N SER A 378 -16.37 -22.79 42.68
CA SER A 378 -17.52 -23.69 42.45
C SER A 378 -18.07 -24.35 43.73
N SER A 379 -17.41 -24.18 44.89
CA SER A 379 -17.82 -24.79 46.17
C SER A 379 -18.91 -24.01 46.93
N ALA A 380 -19.37 -22.87 46.40
CA ALA A 380 -20.31 -21.96 47.07
C ALA A 380 -21.76 -22.04 46.52
N SER A 381 -22.27 -23.22 46.14
CA SER A 381 -23.68 -23.35 45.70
C SER A 381 -24.35 -24.74 45.79
N SER A 382 -24.24 -25.48 46.90
CA SER A 382 -25.25 -26.52 47.23
C SER A 382 -25.14 -27.13 48.65
N SER A 383 -25.96 -26.67 49.60
CA SER A 383 -26.54 -27.54 50.65
C SER A 383 -27.67 -26.81 51.39
N SER A 384 -28.90 -27.29 51.22
CA SER A 384 -30.08 -26.81 51.94
C SER A 384 -30.28 -27.58 53.25
N GLY A 385 -30.46 -26.87 54.36
CA GLY A 385 -30.94 -27.42 55.63
C GLY A 385 -29.92 -27.37 56.77
N ASP A 386 -30.03 -26.36 57.64
CA ASP A 386 -30.62 -26.61 58.96
C ASP A 386 -30.98 -25.32 59.73
N LYS A 387 -32.11 -25.37 60.46
CA LYS A 387 -32.64 -24.26 61.26
C LYS A 387 -32.19 -24.38 62.73
N SER A 388 -30.98 -23.96 63.10
CA SER A 388 -30.66 -23.85 64.55
C SER A 388 -29.48 -22.92 64.94
N ILE A 389 -29.21 -21.82 64.23
CA ILE A 389 -28.15 -20.86 64.64
C ILE A 389 -28.61 -19.39 64.55
N MET A 390 -29.86 -19.11 64.95
CA MET A 390 -30.35 -17.73 65.15
C MET A 390 -31.08 -17.50 66.49
N SER A 391 -30.98 -18.47 67.41
CA SER A 391 -31.46 -18.40 68.79
C SER A 391 -30.34 -18.12 69.81
N GLU A 392 -29.08 -18.34 69.45
CA GLU A 392 -27.96 -18.44 70.40
C GLU A 392 -27.07 -17.18 70.49
N ILE A 393 -27.15 -16.28 69.51
CA ILE A 393 -26.44 -14.99 69.51
C ILE A 393 -27.29 -13.88 70.15
N LYS A 394 -28.63 -14.04 70.16
CA LYS A 394 -29.57 -13.05 70.70
C LYS A 394 -29.65 -13.02 72.24
N SER A 395 -28.98 -13.95 72.92
CA SER A 395 -28.93 -14.07 74.39
C SER A 395 -27.63 -13.55 75.02
N LYS A 396 -26.71 -12.95 74.25
CA LYS A 396 -25.38 -12.52 74.72
C LYS A 396 -25.09 -11.01 74.64
N ILE A 397 -26.10 -10.18 74.38
CA ILE A 397 -25.96 -8.70 74.27
C ILE A 397 -26.97 -7.97 75.17
N THR A 398 -27.21 -8.48 76.39
CA THR A 398 -28.06 -7.80 77.40
C THR A 398 -27.54 -8.00 78.84
N SER A 399 -26.28 -7.68 79.13
CA SER A 399 -25.81 -7.37 80.50
C SER A 399 -24.38 -6.83 80.57
N SER A 400 -24.19 -5.51 80.39
CA SER A 400 -23.36 -4.65 81.27
C SER A 400 -23.14 -3.24 80.67
N SER A 401 -23.34 -2.23 81.51
CA SER A 401 -22.91 -0.83 81.37
C SER A 401 -21.38 -0.67 81.16
N SER A 402 -20.79 0.47 80.82
CA SER A 402 -21.14 1.91 80.98
C SER A 402 -20.27 2.81 80.07
N GLU A 403 -20.78 3.99 79.69
CA GLU A 403 -20.07 5.27 79.36
C GLU A 403 -18.95 5.24 78.27
N ASP A 404 -18.71 6.26 77.43
CA ASP A 404 -19.00 7.69 77.48
C ASP A 404 -19.13 8.33 76.06
N LYS A 405 -19.40 9.65 75.93
CA LYS A 405 -19.53 10.36 74.62
C LYS A 405 -18.33 11.31 74.27
N PRO A 406 -18.41 12.38 73.42
CA PRO A 406 -17.61 12.44 72.18
C PRO A 406 -16.78 13.74 72.01
N LEU A 407 -15.98 13.92 70.93
CA LEU A 407 -15.64 15.26 70.41
C LEU A 407 -15.03 15.29 68.97
N MET A 408 -15.46 16.30 68.17
CA MET A 408 -14.70 17.23 67.28
C MET A 408 -13.48 16.77 66.42
N SER A 409 -13.06 17.46 65.35
CA SER A 409 -13.63 18.55 64.51
C SER A 409 -12.76 18.73 63.25
N ASP A 410 -13.24 19.56 62.31
CA ASP A 410 -12.55 20.08 61.11
C ASP A 410 -11.03 20.29 61.19
N ILE A 411 -10.32 19.93 60.10
CA ILE A 411 -9.34 20.83 59.47
C ILE A 411 -9.62 20.91 57.97
N LYS A 412 -10.20 22.05 57.56
CA LYS A 412 -10.33 22.48 56.16
C LYS A 412 -9.18 23.44 55.83
N SER A 413 -8.80 23.47 54.55
CA SER A 413 -7.88 24.42 53.88
C SER A 413 -6.39 24.02 53.73
N LYS A 414 -5.94 23.96 52.46
CA LYS A 414 -5.06 24.99 51.86
C LYS A 414 -4.86 24.76 50.36
N ILE A 415 -4.97 25.85 49.58
CA ILE A 415 -4.48 26.05 48.19
C ILE A 415 -5.19 25.17 47.13
N GLY A 416 -5.85 25.65 46.07
CA GLY A 416 -5.87 26.95 45.37
C GLY A 416 -5.57 26.68 43.89
N GLY A 417 -6.53 26.70 42.95
CA GLY A 417 -6.96 27.89 42.18
C GLY A 417 -6.22 27.95 40.83
N ILE A 418 -6.70 28.47 39.69
CA ILE A 418 -7.95 29.16 39.25
C ILE A 418 -8.17 28.84 37.74
N ASP A 419 -9.40 29.04 37.28
CA ASP A 419 -10.04 28.83 35.97
C ASP A 419 -9.34 29.29 34.66
N SER A 420 -9.81 28.75 33.52
CA SER A 420 -10.50 29.56 32.47
C SER A 420 -11.15 28.70 31.36
N LEU A 421 -12.44 28.97 31.08
CA LEU A 421 -13.27 28.47 29.97
C LEU A 421 -13.19 29.46 28.76
N PRO A 422 -14.01 29.41 27.66
CA PRO A 422 -15.23 28.65 27.36
C PRO A 422 -15.17 27.91 25.98
N SER A 423 -16.20 27.49 25.24
CA SER A 423 -17.69 27.53 25.36
C SER A 423 -18.33 26.49 24.41
N LEU A 424 -19.46 25.84 24.78
CA LEU A 424 -20.78 26.02 24.13
C LEU A 424 -21.88 25.05 24.64
N GLN A 425 -22.99 25.66 25.09
CA GLN A 425 -24.40 25.24 25.01
C GLN A 425 -24.91 23.94 25.67
N SER A 426 -25.86 24.15 26.58
CA SER A 426 -26.72 23.17 27.23
C SER A 426 -28.02 22.91 26.45
N ILE A 427 -28.46 21.65 26.41
CA ILE A 427 -29.90 21.32 26.38
C ILE A 427 -30.15 20.30 27.50
N THR A 428 -31.01 20.68 28.44
CA THR A 428 -31.50 19.81 29.52
C THR A 428 -32.76 19.08 29.06
N SER A 429 -32.76 17.75 29.11
CA SER A 429 -33.95 16.97 29.44
C SER A 429 -33.57 15.56 29.91
N GLU A 430 -34.42 15.00 30.75
CA GLU A 430 -34.21 13.82 31.59
C GLU A 430 -33.56 12.59 30.94
N ARG A 431 -32.63 11.95 31.68
CA ARG A 431 -32.56 10.47 31.76
C ARG A 431 -31.78 10.00 32.99
N ARG A 432 -32.33 8.97 33.65
CA ARG A 432 -31.69 8.24 34.77
C ARG A 432 -30.29 7.72 34.36
N PRO A 433 -29.32 7.64 35.28
CA PRO A 433 -28.02 7.05 34.98
C PRO A 433 -28.20 5.58 34.55
N PRO A 434 -27.51 5.12 33.49
CA PRO A 434 -27.64 3.76 33.03
C PRO A 434 -27.08 2.79 34.08
N GLN A 435 -27.90 1.82 34.49
CA GLN A 435 -27.42 0.71 35.31
C GLN A 435 -26.23 0.04 34.61
N LYS A 436 -25.14 -0.18 35.35
CA LYS A 436 -23.97 -0.90 34.85
C LYS A 436 -24.42 -2.31 34.45
N LYS A 437 -24.58 -2.57 33.15
CA LYS A 437 -24.77 -3.92 32.63
C LYS A 437 -23.61 -4.80 33.15
N PRO A 438 -23.86 -6.07 33.52
CA PRO A 438 -22.79 -6.95 33.97
C PRO A 438 -21.68 -6.98 32.92
N ARG A 439 -20.43 -6.80 33.35
CA ARG A 439 -19.27 -6.92 32.46
C ARG A 439 -19.20 -8.36 31.99
N THR A 440 -19.78 -8.65 30.83
CA THR A 440 -19.68 -9.95 30.17
C THR A 440 -18.20 -10.31 30.11
N THR A 441 -17.82 -11.34 30.84
CA THR A 441 -16.43 -11.79 30.95
C THR A 441 -15.91 -11.98 29.54
N ARG A 442 -14.91 -11.18 29.13
CA ARG A 442 -14.19 -11.43 27.89
C ARG A 442 -13.69 -12.87 27.97
N GLN A 443 -14.16 -13.71 27.05
CA GLN A 443 -13.47 -14.95 26.68
C GLN A 443 -12.09 -14.51 26.16
N GLY A 444 -11.13 -14.44 27.09
CA GLY A 444 -9.87 -13.71 26.94
C GLY A 444 -9.15 -13.44 28.27
N GLY A 445 -9.44 -14.21 29.31
CA GLY A 445 -8.68 -14.22 30.58
C GLY A 445 -7.50 -15.20 30.52
N GLN A 446 -6.71 -15.28 31.60
CA GLN A 446 -5.54 -16.17 31.70
C GLN A 446 -5.84 -17.62 31.26
N SER A 447 -7.02 -18.16 31.59
CA SER A 447 -7.48 -19.48 31.14
C SER A 447 -7.29 -19.72 29.63
N GLN A 448 -7.66 -18.77 28.77
CA GLN A 448 -7.44 -18.91 27.32
C GLN A 448 -5.97 -18.81 26.92
N MET A 449 -5.15 -18.02 27.62
CA MET A 449 -3.72 -17.95 27.35
C MET A 449 -3.05 -19.32 27.62
N TYR A 450 -3.44 -20.01 28.70
CA TYR A 450 -2.95 -21.34 29.00
C TYR A 450 -3.54 -22.41 28.06
N GLU A 451 -4.80 -22.34 27.67
CA GLU A 451 -5.36 -23.22 26.62
C GLU A 451 -4.64 -23.04 25.26
N ASN A 452 -4.31 -21.80 24.88
CA ASN A 452 -3.54 -21.48 23.69
C ASN A 452 -2.07 -21.93 23.80
N TYR A 453 -1.49 -21.99 25.00
CA TYR A 453 -0.14 -22.54 25.23
C TYR A 453 -0.14 -24.08 25.24
N ARG A 454 -1.24 -24.70 25.68
CA ARG A 454 -1.45 -26.15 25.68
C ARG A 454 -1.57 -26.73 24.26
N LYS A 455 -1.93 -25.94 23.23
CA LYS A 455 -2.04 -26.37 21.82
C LYS A 455 -1.07 -25.60 20.91
N MET A 456 -0.75 -26.11 19.73
CA MET A 456 -0.17 -25.25 18.67
C MET A 456 -1.31 -24.59 17.92
N MET A 457 -1.57 -23.30 18.16
CA MET A 457 -2.55 -22.60 17.33
C MET A 457 -2.07 -22.57 15.87
N PRO A 458 -2.96 -22.79 14.88
CA PRO A 458 -2.60 -22.56 13.48
C PRO A 458 -2.19 -21.08 13.30
N PRO A 459 -1.30 -20.77 12.35
CA PRO A 459 -0.94 -19.39 12.04
C PRO A 459 -2.18 -18.58 11.67
N THR A 460 -2.15 -17.30 12.01
CA THR A 460 -3.23 -16.37 11.65
C THR A 460 -3.43 -16.33 10.15
N SER A 461 -4.71 -16.25 9.74
CA SER A 461 -5.14 -15.99 8.37
C SER A 461 -4.28 -14.93 7.68
N THR A 462 -3.83 -15.27 6.47
CA THR A 462 -3.06 -14.39 5.56
C THR A 462 -3.96 -13.70 4.53
N TRP A 463 -5.27 -13.88 4.68
CA TRP A 463 -6.31 -13.34 3.82
C TRP A 463 -7.05 -12.24 4.56
N ASP A 464 -7.24 -11.08 3.92
CA ASP A 464 -7.92 -9.96 4.55
C ASP A 464 -9.44 -10.18 4.54
N LYS A 465 -10.04 -10.37 5.73
CA LYS A 465 -11.49 -10.56 5.93
C LYS A 465 -12.34 -9.37 5.49
N LYS A 466 -11.74 -8.23 5.16
CA LYS A 466 -12.37 -7.03 4.61
C LYS A 466 -12.02 -6.79 3.14
N LEU A 467 -11.41 -7.76 2.46
CA LEU A 467 -11.12 -7.74 1.03
C LEU A 467 -11.91 -8.85 0.34
N ARG A 468 -12.73 -8.48 -0.64
CA ARG A 468 -13.25 -9.42 -1.64
C ARG A 468 -12.14 -9.63 -2.67
N TYR A 469 -11.47 -10.78 -2.60
CA TYR A 469 -10.50 -11.18 -3.63
C TYR A 469 -11.23 -11.40 -4.94
N MET A 470 -10.84 -10.65 -5.97
CA MET A 470 -11.46 -10.66 -7.29
C MET A 470 -10.40 -10.51 -8.38
N ALA A 471 -10.53 -11.28 -9.46
CA ALA A 471 -9.69 -11.26 -10.64
C ALA A 471 -10.04 -10.10 -11.60
N ILE A 472 -10.29 -8.91 -11.06
CA ILE A 472 -10.75 -7.72 -11.80
C ILE A 472 -9.77 -7.43 -12.94
N GLY A 473 -10.26 -7.44 -14.17
CA GLY A 473 -9.48 -7.20 -15.38
C GLY A 473 -8.62 -8.36 -15.88
N LYS A 474 -8.60 -9.53 -15.22
CA LYS A 474 -7.87 -10.72 -15.69
C LYS A 474 -8.50 -11.21 -17.01
N PRO A 475 -7.73 -11.47 -18.09
CA PRO A 475 -8.27 -12.09 -19.30
C PRO A 475 -8.89 -13.45 -18.99
N GLY A 476 -10.11 -13.71 -19.46
CA GLY A 476 -10.86 -14.93 -19.13
C GLY A 476 -11.26 -15.06 -17.64
N GLY A 477 -11.21 -13.98 -16.86
CA GLY A 477 -11.59 -13.96 -15.45
C GLY A 477 -10.85 -14.99 -14.62
N VAL A 478 -11.55 -15.66 -13.69
CA VAL A 478 -10.95 -16.71 -12.84
C VAL A 478 -10.39 -17.88 -13.67
N GLN A 479 -11.07 -18.27 -14.75
CA GLN A 479 -10.75 -19.47 -15.53
C GLN A 479 -9.56 -19.30 -16.51
N GLY A 480 -9.31 -18.06 -16.97
CA GLY A 480 -8.31 -17.77 -18.00
C GLY A 480 -6.90 -18.26 -17.71
N ASP A 481 -6.17 -18.64 -18.76
CA ASP A 481 -4.91 -19.39 -18.65
C ASP A 481 -3.67 -18.53 -18.36
N TRP A 482 -3.79 -17.20 -18.46
CA TRP A 482 -2.80 -16.25 -17.97
C TRP A 482 -3.46 -15.07 -17.28
N ASP A 483 -2.69 -14.35 -16.48
CA ASP A 483 -3.06 -13.06 -15.91
C ASP A 483 -2.13 -11.96 -16.41
N GLU A 484 -2.68 -10.76 -16.61
CA GLU A 484 -1.93 -9.54 -16.91
C GLU A 484 -1.95 -8.68 -15.65
N VAL A 485 -0.80 -8.59 -14.98
CA VAL A 485 -0.63 -7.91 -13.69
C VAL A 485 0.16 -6.63 -13.86
N PHE A 486 -0.37 -5.52 -13.35
CA PHE A 486 0.33 -4.25 -13.34
C PHE A 486 0.98 -3.94 -11.99
N LEU A 487 2.20 -3.42 -12.07
CA LEU A 487 2.96 -2.92 -10.94
C LEU A 487 3.48 -1.51 -11.24
N VAL A 488 3.13 -0.54 -10.40
CA VAL A 488 3.80 0.76 -10.33
C VAL A 488 5.04 0.62 -9.45
N SER A 489 6.23 0.75 -10.04
CA SER A 489 7.50 0.74 -9.32
C SER A 489 8.01 2.16 -9.13
N CYS A 490 8.27 2.56 -7.89
CA CYS A 490 8.73 3.89 -7.55
C CYS A 490 10.11 3.86 -6.89
N LEU A 491 11.03 4.66 -7.41
CA LEU A 491 12.41 4.83 -6.94
C LEU A 491 12.78 6.31 -7.00
N ASN A 492 13.40 6.81 -5.92
CA ASN A 492 13.71 8.25 -5.81
C ASN A 492 12.42 9.06 -6.08
N HIS A 493 12.49 10.10 -6.92
CA HIS A 493 11.34 10.86 -7.44
C HIS A 493 10.84 10.35 -8.81
N HIS A 494 11.16 9.11 -9.19
CA HIS A 494 10.76 8.52 -10.47
C HIS A 494 9.74 7.39 -10.29
N VAL A 495 8.93 7.20 -11.33
CA VAL A 495 8.01 6.06 -11.44
C VAL A 495 8.30 5.28 -12.73
N SER A 496 8.08 3.97 -12.70
CA SER A 496 8.15 3.09 -13.87
C SER A 496 7.04 2.06 -13.76
N PHE A 497 6.39 1.76 -14.87
CA PHE A 497 5.29 0.81 -14.95
C PHE A 497 5.78 -0.52 -15.48
N LEU A 498 5.38 -1.60 -14.80
CA LEU A 498 5.63 -2.98 -15.19
C LEU A 498 4.29 -3.67 -15.49
N ARG A 499 4.24 -4.43 -16.59
CA ARG A 499 3.20 -5.41 -16.90
C ARG A 499 3.85 -6.78 -16.82
N GLY A 500 3.31 -7.69 -16.01
CA GLY A 500 3.72 -9.09 -15.98
C GLY A 500 2.62 -9.97 -16.54
N ARG A 501 2.90 -10.72 -17.62
CA ARG A 501 2.04 -11.84 -18.07
C ARG A 501 2.44 -13.08 -17.28
N VAL A 502 1.57 -13.52 -16.38
CA VAL A 502 1.81 -14.65 -15.47
C VAL A 502 0.91 -15.80 -15.89
N GLY A 503 1.51 -16.91 -16.33
CA GLY A 503 0.75 -18.13 -16.66
C GLY A 503 0.07 -18.75 -15.43
N LYS A 504 -1.07 -19.40 -15.65
CA LYS A 504 -1.77 -20.20 -14.63
C LYS A 504 -0.90 -21.35 -14.10
N GLU A 505 -0.10 -21.96 -14.98
CA GLU A 505 0.76 -23.10 -14.63
C GLU A 505 1.82 -22.76 -13.58
N ILE A 506 2.46 -21.59 -13.68
CA ILE A 506 3.44 -21.16 -12.67
C ILE A 506 2.76 -20.91 -11.32
N LEU A 507 1.52 -20.41 -11.30
CA LEU A 507 0.74 -20.29 -10.06
C LEU A 507 0.37 -21.66 -9.47
N GLU A 508 -0.03 -22.65 -10.29
CA GLU A 508 -0.29 -24.03 -9.85
C GLU A 508 0.96 -24.71 -9.27
N VAL A 509 2.14 -24.45 -9.85
CA VAL A 509 3.43 -24.94 -9.33
C VAL A 509 3.77 -24.27 -8.01
N LEU A 510 3.61 -22.95 -7.88
CA LEU A 510 3.86 -22.22 -6.64
C LEU A 510 2.86 -22.59 -5.53
N ASP A 511 1.59 -22.84 -5.86
CA ASP A 511 0.58 -23.28 -4.88
C ASP A 511 0.71 -24.77 -4.49
N GLY A 512 1.59 -25.54 -5.14
CA GLY A 512 1.88 -26.95 -4.88
C GLY A 512 0.86 -27.92 -5.49
N GLU A 513 0.04 -27.45 -6.43
CA GLU A 513 -0.98 -28.21 -7.13
C GLU A 513 -0.37 -29.06 -8.27
N ARG A 514 0.67 -28.54 -8.93
CA ARG A 514 1.47 -29.20 -9.96
C ARG A 514 2.92 -29.38 -9.49
N ASP A 515 3.60 -30.46 -9.88
CA ASP A 515 5.01 -30.70 -9.53
C ASP A 515 6.03 -30.03 -10.47
N GLY A 516 5.54 -29.42 -11.56
CA GLY A 516 6.35 -28.66 -12.51
C GLY A 516 7.15 -29.51 -13.50
N LYS A 517 6.89 -30.83 -13.61
CA LYS A 517 7.64 -31.75 -14.51
C LYS A 517 7.34 -31.63 -16.01
N GLY A 518 6.27 -30.94 -16.40
CA GLY A 518 5.99 -30.61 -17.81
C GLY A 518 6.70 -29.35 -18.31
N GLY A 519 7.44 -28.66 -17.43
CA GLY A 519 7.80 -27.25 -17.61
C GLY A 519 6.61 -26.33 -17.40
N TYR A 520 6.76 -25.08 -17.83
CA TYR A 520 5.74 -24.03 -17.89
C TYR A 520 6.22 -22.90 -18.81
N GLU A 521 5.26 -22.13 -19.34
CA GLU A 521 5.56 -20.89 -20.06
C GLU A 521 6.27 -19.85 -19.16
N ARG A 522 7.15 -19.06 -19.77
CA ARG A 522 7.83 -17.94 -19.11
C ARG A 522 6.87 -16.84 -18.65
N THR A 523 7.22 -16.17 -17.55
CA THR A 523 6.61 -14.91 -17.14
C THR A 523 7.31 -13.75 -17.85
N VAL A 524 6.63 -13.12 -18.82
CA VAL A 524 7.15 -11.95 -19.53
C VAL A 524 6.82 -10.68 -18.74
N VAL A 525 7.82 -9.85 -18.50
CA VAL A 525 7.70 -8.58 -17.75
C VAL A 525 8.15 -7.42 -18.62
N TRP A 526 7.21 -6.62 -19.11
CA TRP A 526 7.52 -5.40 -19.85
C TRP A 526 7.64 -4.23 -18.88
N ARG A 527 8.74 -3.46 -18.96
CA ARG A 527 8.98 -2.26 -18.15
C ARG A 527 9.09 -1.03 -19.05
N THR A 528 8.34 0.02 -18.74
CA THR A 528 8.50 1.36 -19.35
C THR A 528 9.80 2.05 -18.90
N LYS A 529 10.15 3.20 -19.50
CA LYS A 529 11.22 4.06 -18.97
C LYS A 529 10.94 4.51 -17.52
N TRP A 530 11.95 5.04 -16.84
CA TRP A 530 11.76 5.75 -15.58
C TRP A 530 11.32 7.20 -15.86
N TYR A 531 10.08 7.51 -15.50
CA TYR A 531 9.46 8.83 -15.61
C TYR A 531 9.86 9.72 -14.43
N ASP A 532 10.40 10.89 -14.71
CA ASP A 532 10.83 11.86 -13.69
C ASP A 532 9.67 12.74 -13.22
N LEU A 533 9.20 12.56 -11.98
CA LEU A 533 8.06 13.34 -11.45
C LEU A 533 8.39 14.83 -11.19
N PHE A 534 9.62 15.31 -11.39
CA PHE A 534 9.87 16.75 -11.46
C PHE A 534 9.60 17.36 -12.83
N LYS A 535 9.61 16.57 -13.92
CA LYS A 535 9.39 17.06 -15.30
C LYS A 535 7.91 16.97 -15.69
N LYS A 536 7.39 18.02 -16.32
CA LYS A 536 5.96 18.09 -16.72
C LYS A 536 5.63 17.07 -17.81
N GLU A 537 6.55 16.82 -18.74
CA GLU A 537 6.40 15.89 -19.86
C GLU A 537 6.28 14.45 -19.34
N ASP A 538 7.22 14.03 -18.49
CA ASP A 538 7.23 12.69 -17.91
C ASP A 538 6.02 12.46 -16.98
N ARG A 539 5.54 13.48 -16.24
CA ARG A 539 4.27 13.38 -15.48
C ARG A 539 3.08 13.09 -16.36
N VAL A 540 2.93 13.81 -17.47
CA VAL A 540 1.79 13.69 -18.38
C VAL A 540 1.81 12.33 -19.08
N GLU A 541 2.99 11.90 -19.56
CA GLU A 541 3.14 10.57 -20.17
C GLU A 541 2.89 9.45 -19.14
N ALA A 542 3.42 9.57 -17.92
CA ALA A 542 3.13 8.60 -16.85
C ALA A 542 1.64 8.57 -16.45
N MET A 543 0.98 9.74 -16.39
CA MET A 543 -0.47 9.83 -16.13
C MET A 543 -1.28 9.11 -17.22
N ARG A 544 -0.89 9.28 -18.50
CA ARG A 544 -1.49 8.56 -19.64
C ARG A 544 -1.35 7.04 -19.50
N VAL A 545 -0.19 6.54 -19.05
CA VAL A 545 0.00 5.10 -18.77
C VAL A 545 -0.91 4.63 -17.62
N ILE A 546 -1.01 5.38 -16.52
CA ILE A 546 -1.87 5.01 -15.38
C ILE A 546 -3.35 5.01 -15.77
N TRP A 547 -3.76 5.98 -16.60
CA TRP A 547 -5.10 6.01 -17.17
C TRP A 547 -5.38 4.75 -17.99
N GLY A 548 -4.43 4.37 -18.85
CA GLY A 548 -4.48 3.14 -19.62
C GLY A 548 -4.57 1.86 -18.78
N ILE A 549 -3.71 1.72 -17.76
CA ILE A 549 -3.73 0.61 -16.80
C ILE A 549 -5.11 0.52 -16.12
N THR A 550 -5.63 1.65 -15.63
CA THR A 550 -6.88 1.67 -14.87
C THR A 550 -8.07 1.43 -15.78
N ALA A 551 -8.12 2.05 -16.96
CA ALA A 551 -9.17 1.85 -17.95
C ALA A 551 -9.21 0.42 -18.48
N TRP A 552 -8.05 -0.16 -18.81
CA TRP A 552 -7.94 -1.55 -19.21
C TRP A 552 -8.37 -2.48 -18.07
N GLY A 553 -7.83 -2.30 -16.87
CA GLY A 553 -8.13 -3.18 -15.74
C GLY A 553 -9.59 -3.10 -15.28
N MET A 554 -10.21 -1.93 -15.37
CA MET A 554 -11.60 -1.70 -14.98
C MET A 554 -12.61 -1.87 -16.11
N ARG A 555 -12.19 -2.23 -17.33
CA ARG A 555 -13.08 -2.45 -18.48
C ARG A 555 -14.28 -3.32 -18.13
N GLY A 556 -15.45 -3.04 -18.68
CA GLY A 556 -16.58 -3.97 -18.63
C GLY A 556 -16.18 -5.32 -19.21
N GLU A 557 -16.80 -6.39 -18.73
CA GLU A 557 -16.79 -7.64 -19.47
C GLU A 557 -17.55 -7.37 -20.77
N GLU A 558 -16.92 -7.64 -21.91
CA GLU A 558 -17.63 -7.77 -23.17
C GLU A 558 -18.59 -8.94 -22.96
N ALA A 559 -19.90 -8.65 -22.92
CA ALA A 559 -20.86 -9.70 -23.12
C ALA A 559 -20.55 -10.28 -24.50
N GLU A 560 -20.14 -11.54 -24.55
CA GLU A 560 -20.22 -12.26 -25.82
C GLU A 560 -21.67 -12.11 -26.28
N GLU A 561 -21.88 -11.35 -27.35
CA GLU A 561 -23.13 -11.37 -28.10
C GLU A 561 -23.21 -12.77 -28.70
N GLY A 562 -23.70 -13.69 -27.86
CA GLY A 562 -23.93 -15.07 -28.23
C GLY A 562 -24.77 -15.02 -29.48
N LYS A 563 -24.25 -15.62 -30.55
CA LYS A 563 -25.02 -15.83 -31.77
C LYS A 563 -26.34 -16.48 -31.37
N MET A 564 -27.41 -15.70 -31.42
CA MET A 564 -28.74 -16.25 -31.64
C MET A 564 -28.72 -16.79 -33.06
N ASP A 565 -28.14 -17.99 -33.21
CA ASP A 565 -28.37 -18.83 -34.37
C ASP A 565 -29.88 -19.05 -34.40
N GLY A 566 -30.54 -18.37 -35.33
CA GLY A 566 -31.99 -18.39 -35.43
C GLY A 566 -32.44 -19.78 -35.86
N GLU A 567 -32.86 -20.60 -34.90
CA GLU A 567 -33.50 -21.88 -35.18
C GLU A 567 -34.75 -21.64 -36.03
N GLY A 568 -34.61 -21.98 -37.31
CA GLY A 568 -35.69 -21.93 -38.29
C GLY A 568 -36.84 -22.82 -37.83
N GLN A 569 -38.03 -22.23 -37.76
CA GLN A 569 -39.24 -22.88 -37.28
C GLN A 569 -39.76 -23.91 -38.31
N GLU A 570 -39.19 -25.12 -38.33
CA GLU A 570 -39.74 -26.22 -39.13
C GLU A 570 -41.07 -26.70 -38.55
N LYS A 571 -42.16 -26.33 -39.23
CA LYS A 571 -43.45 -26.99 -39.08
C LYS A 571 -43.35 -28.42 -39.62
N MET A 572 -43.54 -29.42 -38.76
CA MET A 572 -44.00 -30.73 -39.22
C MET A 572 -45.51 -30.66 -39.44
N ASP A 573 -45.92 -30.57 -40.70
CA ASP A 573 -47.27 -30.96 -41.10
C ASP A 573 -47.37 -32.49 -41.02
N MET A 574 -48.16 -33.01 -40.07
CA MET A 574 -48.53 -34.43 -40.06
C MET A 574 -49.78 -34.65 -40.90
N ASP A 575 -49.59 -35.32 -42.03
CA ASP A 575 -50.66 -35.88 -42.84
C ASP A 575 -50.55 -37.41 -42.81
N LYS A 576 -51.69 -38.08 -42.56
CA LYS A 576 -51.94 -39.54 -42.39
C LYS A 576 -51.76 -40.15 -40.99
#